data_AF-A0A954CN54-F1
#
_entry.id   AF-A0A954CN54-F1
#
_cell.length_a   1.000
_cell.length_b   1.000
_cell.length_c   1.000
_cell.angle_alpha   90.00
_cell.angle_beta   90.00
_cell.angle_gamma   90.00
#
_symmetry.space_group_name_H-M   'P 1'
#
loop_
_entity.id
_entity.type
_entity.pdbx_description
1 polymer ?
#
loop_
_entity_poly.entity_id
_entity_poly.type
_entity_poly.pdbx_seq_one_letter_code
_entity_poly.pdbx_strand_id
1 'polypeptide(L)'
;MNPTVPPLSERLFPLVVLGWLLAAVRLGLDATLPDWPPTMYFGLYLVMPVGLLWVGLTGRWGPIGWWRMVGTMLVLVALVWGVWNSIAYTVGQFMEWTHGRFFPGELRLDESGQEIREGARAMPVQDGVLMKVGAGLLHGVLSTVFATVVCSVLGTLVIWLPTKLRRHGGAT
;
A
#
# COMPACT_ATOMS: atom_id res chain seq x y z
N MET A 1 2.71 9.00 33.88
CA MET A 1 2.24 8.80 32.49
C MET A 1 1.46 10.03 32.09
N ASN A 2 1.77 10.66 30.96
CA ASN A 2 1.09 11.89 30.54
C ASN A 2 -0.26 11.48 29.90
N PRO A 3 -1.43 11.86 30.46
CA PRO A 3 -2.74 11.32 30.08
C PRO A 3 -3.29 11.84 28.73
N THR A 4 -2.48 12.47 27.89
CA THR A 4 -2.95 13.27 26.75
C THR A 4 -2.72 12.64 25.37
N VAL A 5 -2.15 11.44 25.29
CA VAL A 5 -1.90 10.78 23.99
C VAL A 5 -2.75 9.51 23.87
N PRO A 6 -3.72 9.45 22.93
CA PRO A 6 -4.63 8.30 22.79
C PRO A 6 -3.87 7.00 22.52
N PRO A 7 -4.39 5.81 22.85
CA PRO A 7 -3.71 4.54 22.55
C PRO A 7 -3.43 4.36 21.04
N LEU A 8 -2.44 3.51 20.71
CA LEU A 8 -2.01 3.31 19.32
C LEU A 8 -3.15 2.86 18.41
N SER A 9 -4.06 2.02 18.92
CA SER A 9 -5.26 1.56 18.23
C SER A 9 -6.14 2.72 17.76
N GLU A 10 -6.41 3.70 18.63
CA GLU A 10 -7.22 4.87 18.30
C GLU A 10 -6.53 5.82 17.31
N ARG A 11 -5.19 5.88 17.33
CA ARG A 11 -4.40 6.64 16.35
C ARG A 11 -4.43 6.00 14.97
N LEU A 12 -4.37 4.67 14.92
CA LEU A 12 -4.32 3.89 13.69
C LEU A 12 -5.70 3.69 13.06
N PHE A 13 -6.75 3.53 13.87
CA PHE A 13 -8.09 3.23 13.40
C PHE A 13 -8.58 4.12 12.25
N PRO A 14 -8.54 5.47 12.33
CA PRO A 14 -9.00 6.31 11.22
C PRO A 14 -8.17 6.12 9.94
N LEU A 15 -6.87 5.87 10.09
CA LEU A 15 -5.96 5.62 8.96
C LEU A 15 -6.21 4.24 8.33
N VAL A 16 -6.53 3.23 9.15
CA VAL A 16 -6.90 1.90 8.68
C VAL A 16 -8.23 1.96 7.94
N VAL A 17 -9.25 2.61 8.51
CA VAL A 17 -10.57 2.76 7.86
C VAL A 17 -10.45 3.51 6.53
N LEU A 18 -9.74 4.65 6.52
CA LEU A 18 -9.48 5.39 5.29
C LEU A 18 -8.78 4.51 4.25
N GLY A 19 -7.72 3.81 4.67
CA GLY A 19 -6.97 2.90 3.81
C GLY A 19 -7.83 1.77 3.24
N TRP A 20 -8.71 1.19 4.05
CA TRP A 20 -9.63 0.13 3.62
C TRP A 20 -10.68 0.63 2.63
N LEU A 21 -11.25 1.82 2.86
CA LEU A 21 -12.17 2.44 1.91
C LEU A 21 -11.48 2.69 0.56
N LEU A 22 -10.26 3.22 0.57
CA LEU A 22 -9.48 3.43 -0.65
C LEU A 22 -9.14 2.10 -1.35
N ALA A 23 -8.78 1.07 -0.60
CA ALA A 23 -8.49 -0.25 -1.14
C ALA A 23 -9.74 -0.92 -1.75
N ALA A 24 -10.91 -0.78 -1.12
CA ALA A 24 -12.17 -1.29 -1.63
C ALA A 24 -12.59 -0.57 -2.92
N VAL A 25 -12.51 0.77 -2.95
CA VAL A 25 -12.76 1.56 -4.17
C VAL A 25 -11.81 1.12 -5.28
N ARG A 26 -10.52 0.96 -4.98
CA ARG A 26 -9.54 0.48 -5.94
C ARG A 26 -9.89 -0.89 -6.48
N LEU A 27 -10.24 -1.85 -5.62
CA LEU A 27 -10.64 -3.19 -6.05
C LEU A 27 -11.88 -3.15 -6.96
N GLY A 28 -12.85 -2.29 -6.64
CA GLY A 28 -14.02 -2.06 -7.49
C GLY A 28 -13.64 -1.50 -8.86
N LEU A 29 -12.73 -0.53 -8.92
CA LEU A 29 -12.24 0.04 -10.19
C LEU A 29 -11.44 -0.99 -10.99
N ASP A 30 -10.58 -1.79 -10.33
CA ASP A 30 -9.84 -2.89 -10.99
C ASP A 30 -10.80 -3.90 -11.64
N ALA A 31 -11.96 -4.15 -11.03
CA ALA A 31 -12.95 -5.11 -11.52
C ALA A 31 -13.90 -4.55 -12.58
N THR A 32 -14.13 -3.23 -12.61
CA THR A 32 -15.18 -2.60 -13.44
C THR A 32 -14.65 -1.75 -14.59
N LEU A 33 -13.42 -1.26 -14.50
CA LEU A 33 -12.80 -0.37 -15.50
C LEU A 33 -11.47 -0.96 -15.97
N PRO A 34 -11.48 -2.01 -16.81
CA PRO A 34 -10.28 -2.73 -17.21
C PRO A 34 -9.37 -1.92 -18.15
N ASP A 35 -9.94 -1.05 -18.98
CA ASP A 35 -9.19 -0.30 -19.99
C ASP A 35 -8.60 1.03 -19.47
N TRP A 36 -8.76 1.31 -18.18
CA TRP A 36 -8.28 2.56 -17.59
C TRP A 36 -6.78 2.51 -17.29
N PRO A 37 -6.08 3.65 -17.44
CA PRO A 37 -4.63 3.66 -17.36
C PRO A 37 -4.12 3.28 -15.95
N PRO A 38 -3.05 2.46 -15.85
CA PRO A 38 -2.49 2.01 -14.58
C PRO A 38 -2.18 3.14 -13.58
N THR A 39 -1.84 4.31 -14.11
CA THR A 39 -1.47 5.52 -13.36
C THR A 39 -2.59 6.08 -12.50
N MET A 40 -3.86 5.94 -12.91
CA MET A 40 -4.99 6.37 -12.08
C MET A 40 -5.09 5.56 -10.78
N TYR A 41 -4.70 4.28 -10.80
CA TYR A 41 -4.70 3.43 -9.61
C TYR A 41 -3.55 3.76 -8.64
N PHE A 42 -2.51 4.46 -9.10
CA PHE A 42 -1.50 5.05 -8.23
C PHE A 42 -1.97 6.32 -7.53
N GLY A 43 -2.91 7.07 -8.13
CA GLY A 43 -3.53 8.25 -7.50
C GLY A 43 -4.21 7.95 -6.17
N LEU A 44 -4.86 6.78 -6.04
CA LEU A 44 -5.45 6.32 -4.78
C LEU A 44 -4.40 6.06 -3.68
N TYR A 45 -3.18 5.64 -4.04
CA TYR A 45 -2.07 5.52 -3.08
C TYR A 45 -1.57 6.88 -2.56
N LEU A 46 -1.78 7.96 -3.32
CA LEU A 46 -1.37 9.33 -2.93
C LEU A 46 -2.32 9.97 -1.91
N VAL A 47 -3.50 9.39 -1.69
CA VAL A 47 -4.45 9.87 -0.66
C VAL A 47 -3.97 9.52 0.75
N MET A 48 -3.24 8.42 0.91
CA MET A 48 -2.74 7.99 2.23
C MET A 48 -1.68 8.94 2.85
N PRO A 49 -0.73 9.49 2.08
CA PRO A 49 0.10 10.62 2.49
C PRO A 49 -0.69 11.80 3.08
N VAL A 50 -1.87 12.12 2.52
CA VAL A 50 -2.73 13.19 3.03
C VAL A 50 -3.29 12.84 4.41
N GLY A 51 -3.71 11.58 4.61
CA GLY A 51 -4.12 11.08 5.92
C GLY A 51 -2.98 11.18 6.96
N LEU A 52 -1.76 10.76 6.58
CA LEU A 52 -0.58 10.88 7.44
C LEU A 52 -0.24 12.34 7.76
N LEU A 53 -0.32 13.23 6.77
CA LEU A 53 -0.10 14.66 6.94
C LEU A 53 -1.12 15.26 7.90
N TRP A 54 -2.40 14.93 7.75
CA TRP A 54 -3.47 15.40 8.64
C TRP A 54 -3.25 14.98 10.10
N VAL A 55 -2.84 13.73 10.34
CA VAL A 55 -2.51 13.27 11.71
C VAL A 55 -1.25 13.98 12.25
N GLY A 56 -0.26 14.23 11.39
CA GLY A 56 0.93 15.02 11.73
C GLY A 56 0.60 16.47 12.13
N LEU A 57 -0.24 17.14 11.34
CA LEU A 57 -0.66 18.53 11.57
C LEU A 57 -1.50 18.68 12.85
N THR A 58 -2.43 17.76 13.08
CA THR A 58 -3.32 17.77 14.27
C THR A 58 -2.59 17.38 15.56
N GLY A 59 -1.34 16.92 15.49
CA GLY A 59 -0.56 16.51 16.67
C GLY A 59 -1.11 15.28 17.39
N ARG A 60 -2.11 14.60 16.81
CA ARG A 60 -2.80 13.42 17.38
C ARG A 60 -1.87 12.24 17.63
N TRP A 61 -0.75 12.17 16.92
CA TRP A 61 0.25 11.12 17.12
C TRP A 61 1.05 11.29 18.41
N GLY A 62 1.14 12.52 18.92
CA GLY A 62 1.98 12.89 20.06
C GLY A 62 3.45 12.52 19.87
N PRO A 63 4.24 12.58 20.95
CA PRO A 63 5.61 12.13 20.94
C PRO A 63 5.75 10.64 20.64
N ILE A 64 6.63 10.32 19.69
CA ILE A 64 6.93 8.94 19.35
C ILE A 64 8.41 8.80 18.98
N GLY A 65 9.05 7.76 19.50
CA GLY A 65 10.41 7.40 19.10
C GLY A 65 10.44 6.94 17.64
N TRP A 66 11.53 7.20 16.93
CA TRP A 66 11.62 6.90 15.49
C TRP A 66 11.36 5.42 15.19
N TRP A 67 11.96 4.50 15.95
CA TRP A 67 11.72 3.07 15.79
C TRP A 67 10.25 2.66 16.01
N ARG A 68 9.56 3.31 16.95
CA ARG A 68 8.12 3.09 17.18
C ARG A 68 7.29 3.66 16.03
N MET A 69 7.73 4.75 15.39
CA MET A 69 7.08 5.28 14.19
C MET A 69 7.18 4.28 13.04
N VAL A 70 8.39 3.80 12.74
CA VAL A 70 8.63 2.82 11.67
C VAL A 70 7.82 1.55 11.90
N GLY A 71 7.85 1.00 13.11
CA GLY A 71 7.04 -0.18 13.46
C GLY A 71 5.53 0.08 13.31
N THR A 72 5.05 1.26 13.69
CA THR A 72 3.65 1.65 13.48
C THR A 72 3.28 1.73 12.00
N MET A 73 4.17 2.29 11.17
CA MET A 73 3.95 2.38 9.71
C MET A 73 3.94 1.01 9.05
N LEU A 74 4.81 0.08 9.48
CA LEU A 74 4.78 -1.31 9.05
C LEU A 74 3.43 -1.97 9.36
N VAL A 75 2.93 -1.84 10.59
CA VAL A 75 1.63 -2.41 10.99
C VAL A 75 0.50 -1.79 10.19
N LEU A 76 0.49 -0.46 10.05
CA LEU A 76 -0.52 0.24 9.25
C LEU A 76 -0.52 -0.25 7.79
N VAL A 77 0.65 -0.38 7.19
CA VAL A 77 0.79 -0.84 5.80
C VAL A 77 0.40 -2.30 5.64
N ALA A 78 0.76 -3.17 6.58
CA ALA A 78 0.32 -4.57 6.56
C ALA A 78 -1.22 -4.67 6.61
N LEU A 79 -1.87 -3.89 7.48
CA LEU A 79 -3.32 -3.89 7.64
C LEU A 79 -4.06 -3.27 6.44
N VAL A 80 -3.52 -2.18 5.88
CA VAL A 80 -4.19 -1.44 4.80
C VAL A 80 -3.88 -2.02 3.43
N TRP A 81 -2.63 -2.37 3.17
CA TRP A 81 -2.16 -2.77 1.85
C TRP A 81 -1.89 -4.26 1.74
N GLY A 82 -1.29 -4.87 2.77
CA GLY A 82 -0.94 -6.29 2.76
C GLY A 82 -2.12 -7.20 2.52
N VAL A 83 -3.16 -7.07 3.34
CA VAL A 83 -4.38 -7.89 3.24
C VAL A 83 -5.06 -7.67 1.89
N TRP A 84 -5.35 -6.41 1.53
CA TRP A 84 -6.10 -6.08 0.33
C TRP A 84 -5.35 -6.37 -0.97
N ASN A 85 -4.04 -6.09 -1.04
CA ASN A 85 -3.25 -6.44 -2.21
C ASN A 85 -3.18 -7.95 -2.36
N SER A 86 -2.98 -8.71 -1.28
CA SER A 86 -2.95 -10.17 -1.34
C SER A 86 -4.27 -10.74 -1.85
N ILE A 87 -5.41 -10.26 -1.35
CA ILE A 87 -6.74 -10.65 -1.83
C ILE A 87 -6.87 -10.33 -3.31
N ALA A 88 -6.60 -9.10 -3.71
CA ALA A 88 -6.85 -8.64 -5.06
C ALA A 88 -5.90 -9.25 -6.10
N TYR A 89 -4.62 -9.47 -5.76
CA TYR A 89 -3.73 -10.24 -6.61
C TYR A 89 -4.19 -11.70 -6.69
N THR A 90 -4.60 -12.33 -5.58
CA THR A 90 -5.11 -13.71 -5.63
C THR A 90 -6.38 -13.82 -6.49
N VAL A 91 -7.34 -12.91 -6.31
CA VAL A 91 -8.56 -12.85 -7.13
C VAL A 91 -8.21 -12.66 -8.61
N GLY A 92 -7.33 -11.71 -8.94
CA GLY A 92 -6.92 -11.50 -10.33
C GLY A 92 -6.17 -12.70 -10.93
N GLN A 93 -5.43 -13.48 -10.13
CA GLN A 93 -4.80 -14.73 -10.58
C GLN A 93 -5.85 -15.81 -10.93
N PHE A 94 -6.92 -15.91 -10.15
CA PHE A 94 -8.02 -16.86 -10.43
C PHE A 94 -8.94 -16.40 -11.55
N MET A 95 -9.17 -15.09 -11.67
CA MET A 95 -9.99 -14.49 -12.72
C MET A 95 -9.23 -14.18 -14.01
N GLU A 96 -7.94 -14.50 -14.05
CA GLU A 96 -7.06 -14.31 -15.20
C GLU A 96 -7.01 -12.87 -15.71
N TRP A 97 -6.98 -11.91 -14.78
CA TRP A 97 -6.96 -10.50 -15.14
C TRP A 97 -5.72 -10.17 -15.99
N THR A 98 -5.98 -9.46 -17.09
CA THR A 98 -4.97 -8.87 -17.98
C THR A 98 -5.10 -7.35 -18.03
N HIS A 99 -5.56 -6.74 -16.93
CA HIS A 99 -5.79 -5.31 -16.82
C HIS A 99 -5.47 -4.77 -15.42
N GLY A 100 -5.52 -3.44 -15.26
CA GLY A 100 -5.30 -2.77 -13.98
C GLY A 100 -3.90 -3.03 -13.43
N ARG A 101 -3.81 -3.68 -12.26
CA ARG A 101 -2.54 -4.12 -11.64
C ARG A 101 -1.84 -5.25 -12.41
N PHE A 102 -2.57 -5.91 -13.32
CA PHE A 102 -2.05 -6.95 -14.19
C PHE A 102 -1.92 -6.43 -15.62
N PHE A 103 -1.00 -5.51 -15.87
CA PHE A 103 -0.86 -4.93 -17.21
C PHE A 103 -0.17 -5.92 -18.16
N PRO A 104 -0.72 -6.18 -19.36
CA PRO A 104 -0.06 -6.99 -20.37
C PRO A 104 1.15 -6.19 -20.82
N GLY A 105 2.34 -6.65 -20.44
CA GLY A 105 3.55 -5.93 -20.77
C GLY A 105 3.84 -5.95 -22.26
N GLU A 106 4.86 -5.19 -22.65
CA GLU A 106 5.20 -5.02 -24.05
C GLU A 106 5.44 -6.38 -24.72
N LEU A 107 4.98 -6.47 -25.97
CA LEU A 107 5.31 -7.61 -26.82
C LEU A 107 6.82 -7.57 -27.07
N ARG A 108 7.53 -8.56 -26.56
CA ARG A 108 8.94 -8.78 -26.84
C ARG A 108 9.08 -10.05 -27.66
N LEU A 109 10.07 -10.08 -28.54
CA LEU A 109 10.49 -11.31 -29.18
C LEU A 109 11.52 -11.96 -28.25
N ASP A 110 11.37 -13.26 -27.97
CA ASP A 110 12.43 -14.04 -27.33
C ASP A 110 13.64 -14.18 -28.28
N GLU A 111 14.73 -14.78 -27.78
CA GLU A 111 15.93 -15.07 -28.59
C GLU A 111 15.63 -15.99 -29.79
N SER A 112 14.47 -16.66 -29.80
CA SER A 112 13.96 -17.55 -30.84
C SER A 112 13.08 -16.84 -31.87
N GLY A 113 12.78 -15.55 -31.70
CA GLY A 113 11.84 -14.80 -32.55
C GLY A 113 10.36 -15.10 -32.28
N GLN A 114 10.00 -15.68 -31.14
CA GLN A 114 8.62 -15.84 -30.69
C GLN A 114 8.16 -14.65 -29.84
N GLU A 115 6.92 -14.22 -30.07
CA GLU A 115 6.29 -13.16 -29.28
C GLU A 115 6.00 -13.64 -27.84
N ILE A 116 6.74 -13.11 -26.88
CA ILE A 116 6.45 -13.19 -25.45
C ILE A 116 5.84 -11.88 -24.97
N ARG A 117 4.76 -11.96 -24.20
CA ARG A 117 4.25 -10.82 -23.44
C ARG A 117 4.94 -10.79 -22.07
N GLU A 118 5.92 -9.91 -21.90
CA GLU A 118 6.62 -9.69 -20.63
C GLU A 118 5.93 -8.58 -19.82
N GLY A 119 4.91 -8.93 -19.05
CA GLY A 119 4.33 -8.04 -18.04
C GLY A 119 3.78 -8.77 -16.83
N ALA A 120 3.30 -8.00 -15.85
CA ALA A 120 2.61 -8.56 -14.69
C ALA A 120 1.27 -9.15 -15.16
N ARG A 121 1.26 -10.39 -15.65
CA ARG A 121 0.03 -11.09 -16.04
C ARG A 121 -0.42 -12.07 -14.96
N ALA A 122 -1.72 -12.29 -14.88
CA ALA A 122 -2.23 -13.45 -14.17
C ALA A 122 -1.69 -14.74 -14.81
N MET A 123 -1.45 -15.74 -13.97
CA MET A 123 -1.06 -17.09 -14.35
C MET A 123 -2.22 -17.79 -15.09
N PRO A 124 -1.96 -18.49 -16.20
CA PRO A 124 -2.99 -19.23 -16.95
C PRO A 124 -3.72 -20.30 -16.12
N VAL A 125 -4.93 -20.71 -16.53
CA VAL A 125 -5.80 -21.69 -15.84
C VAL A 125 -5.08 -23.01 -15.60
N GLN A 126 -4.16 -23.33 -16.50
CA GLN A 126 -3.36 -24.55 -16.48
C GLN A 126 -2.39 -24.61 -15.29
N ASP A 127 -2.08 -23.47 -14.67
CA ASP A 127 -1.25 -23.41 -13.48
C ASP A 127 -2.06 -23.80 -12.23
N GLY A 128 -1.48 -24.66 -11.39
CA GLY A 128 -2.14 -25.20 -10.21
C GLY A 128 -2.55 -24.13 -9.19
N VAL A 129 -3.61 -24.42 -8.42
CA VAL A 129 -4.17 -23.54 -7.36
C VAL A 129 -3.10 -22.98 -6.42
N LEU A 130 -2.14 -23.82 -6.01
CA LEU A 130 -1.05 -23.43 -5.11
C LEU A 130 -0.13 -22.37 -5.71
N MET A 131 0.14 -22.46 -7.02
CA MET A 131 0.96 -21.50 -7.75
C MET A 131 0.26 -20.15 -7.85
N LYS A 132 -1.04 -20.14 -8.15
CA LYS A 132 -1.85 -18.91 -8.22
C LYS A 132 -1.92 -18.19 -6.87
N VAL A 133 -2.14 -18.93 -5.78
CA VAL A 133 -2.12 -18.37 -4.42
C VAL A 133 -0.72 -17.86 -4.05
N GLY A 134 0.33 -18.64 -4.32
CA GLY A 134 1.71 -18.25 -4.05
C GLY A 134 2.12 -16.98 -4.80
N ALA A 135 1.79 -16.90 -6.10
CA ALA A 135 2.02 -15.70 -6.90
C ALA A 135 1.22 -14.50 -6.39
N GLY A 136 -0.05 -14.71 -6.02
CA GLY A 136 -0.91 -13.67 -5.45
C GLY A 136 -0.32 -13.09 -4.15
N LEU A 137 0.10 -13.96 -3.24
CA LEU A 137 0.75 -13.58 -1.99
C LEU A 137 2.08 -12.88 -2.21
N LEU A 138 2.91 -13.37 -3.13
CA LEU A 138 4.22 -12.76 -3.42
C LEU A 138 4.06 -11.32 -3.92
N HIS A 139 3.18 -11.08 -4.89
CA HIS A 139 2.91 -9.72 -5.38
C HIS A 139 2.27 -8.83 -4.29
N GLY A 140 1.40 -9.41 -3.46
CA GLY A 140 0.84 -8.76 -2.27
C GLY A 140 1.92 -8.31 -1.29
N VAL A 141 2.88 -9.18 -0.97
CA VAL A 141 3.99 -8.88 -0.06
C VAL A 141 4.93 -7.84 -0.65
N LEU A 142 5.36 -7.99 -1.91
CA LEU A 142 6.28 -7.04 -2.55
C LEU A 142 5.71 -5.62 -2.60
N SER A 143 4.44 -5.48 -2.97
CA SER A 143 3.75 -4.18 -2.95
C SER A 143 3.64 -3.58 -1.55
N THR A 144 3.49 -4.43 -0.53
CA THR A 144 3.44 -4.04 0.89
C THR A 144 4.80 -3.57 1.41
N VAL A 145 5.88 -4.23 1.01
CA VAL A 145 7.25 -3.80 1.35
C VAL A 145 7.53 -2.43 0.77
N PHE A 146 7.22 -2.22 -0.51
CA PHE A 146 7.36 -0.90 -1.14
C PHE A 146 6.54 0.18 -0.43
N ALA A 147 5.26 -0.10 -0.15
CA ALA A 147 4.40 0.82 0.59
C ALA A 147 4.94 1.12 2.00
N THR A 148 5.58 0.16 2.66
CA THR A 148 6.19 0.34 3.99
C THR A 148 7.30 1.36 3.94
N VAL A 149 8.18 1.27 2.92
CA VAL A 149 9.28 2.22 2.74
C VAL A 149 8.72 3.63 2.55
N VAL A 150 7.75 3.80 1.65
CA VAL A 150 7.13 5.10 1.37
C VAL A 150 6.44 5.67 2.61
N CYS A 151 5.60 4.89 3.29
CA CYS A 151 4.91 5.34 4.51
C CYS A 151 5.88 5.64 5.65
N SER A 152 7.00 4.92 5.76
CA SER A 152 8.02 5.18 6.79
C SER A 152 8.76 6.49 6.52
N VAL A 153 9.11 6.77 5.26
CA VAL A 153 9.71 8.06 4.86
C VAL A 153 8.74 9.20 5.15
N LEU A 154 7.50 9.09 4.68
CA LEU A 154 6.49 10.12 4.89
C LEU A 154 6.16 10.32 6.37
N GLY A 155 5.95 9.24 7.13
CA GLY A 155 5.71 9.31 8.56
C GLY A 155 6.87 9.94 9.33
N THR A 156 8.11 9.72 8.87
CA THR A 156 9.28 10.39 9.42
C THR A 156 9.24 11.90 9.13
N LEU A 157 8.94 12.31 7.90
CA LEU A 157 8.93 13.70 7.47
C LEU A 157 7.77 14.52 8.03
N VAL A 158 6.57 13.95 8.12
CA VAL A 158 5.34 14.69 8.42
C VAL A 158 4.89 14.57 9.88
N ILE A 159 5.35 13.54 10.60
CA ILE A 159 4.96 13.33 12.00
C ILE A 159 6.19 13.38 12.90
N TRP A 160 7.22 12.55 12.66
CA TRP A 160 8.35 12.45 13.58
C TRP A 160 9.20 13.72 13.61
N LEU A 161 9.62 14.23 12.44
CA LEU A 161 10.50 15.39 12.34
C LEU A 161 9.85 16.66 12.92
N PRO A 162 8.59 17.03 12.59
CA PRO A 162 7.93 18.19 13.19
C PRO A 162 7.77 18.05 14.70
N THR A 163 7.44 16.84 15.18
CA THR A 163 7.30 16.58 16.63
C THR A 163 8.64 16.73 17.36
N LYS A 164 9.74 16.30 16.75
CA LYS A 164 11.09 16.46 17.31
C LYS A 164 11.53 17.92 17.30
N LEU A 165 11.30 18.65 16.21
CA LEU A 165 11.64 20.07 16.11
C LEU A 165 10.85 20.94 17.11
N ARG A 166 9.54 20.67 17.30
CA ARG A 166 8.71 21.37 18.31
C ARG A 166 9.24 21.19 19.74
N ARG A 167 9.85 20.05 20.05
CA ARG A 167 10.45 19.79 21.37
C ARG A 167 11.76 20.55 21.60
N HIS A 168 12.52 20.82 20.54
CA HIS A 168 13.76 21.60 20.63
C HIS A 168 13.50 23.11 20.53
N GLY A 169 12.44 23.55 19.85
CA GLY A 169 12.07 24.97 19.71
C GLY A 169 11.21 25.53 20.84
N GLY A 170 10.69 24.69 21.76
CA GLY A 170 9.94 25.13 22.95
C GLY A 170 10.79 25.40 24.18
N ALA A 171 12.12 25.44 24.02
CA ALA A 171 13.07 25.87 25.05
C ALA A 171 13.47 27.34 24.81
N THR A 172 12.49 28.24 24.95
CA THR A 172 12.68 29.69 25.12
C THR A 172 11.61 30.19 26.06
#